data_AF-A0A497JR21-F1
#
_entry.id   AF-A0A497JR21-F1
#
_cell.length_a   1.000
_cell.length_b   1.000
_cell.length_c   1.000
_cell.angle_alpha   90.00
_cell.angle_beta   90.00
_cell.angle_gamma   90.00
#
_symmetry.space_group_name_H-M   'P 1'
#
loop_
_entity.id
_entity.type
_entity.pdbx_description
1 polymer ?
#
loop_
_entity_poly.entity_id
_entity_poly.type
_entity_poly.pdbx_seq_one_letter_code
_entity_poly.pdbx_strand_id
1 'polypeptide(L)'
;MEVSEEALKELGEELAKAAVDSEMSAKQLQTIYQLVKTKPLAFVEAHLKRQLSRVDLGKAGFRKALDILMDYRADKTSLEKIMMYAAMLYDDVRRKSEIDLEVAAEPIVKRILSQRGWGYRGLKIDLSGGICRIEVKTAHFRGHPGQLAREIKLGLSRDKRFSGLNLNVRIK
;
A
#
# COMPACT_ATOMS: atom_id res chain seq x y z
N MET A 1 -22.52 22.50 8.58
CA MET A 1 -21.11 22.58 8.99
C MET A 1 -20.29 22.09 7.81
N GLU A 2 -19.39 22.92 7.31
CA GLU A 2 -18.46 22.52 6.26
C GLU A 2 -17.46 21.53 6.88
N VAL A 3 -17.37 20.32 6.33
CA VAL A 3 -16.41 19.30 6.80
C VAL A 3 -15.04 19.68 6.23
N SER A 4 -14.00 19.70 7.08
CA SER A 4 -12.65 20.07 6.64
C SER A 4 -12.09 19.05 5.65
N GLU A 5 -11.20 19.50 4.76
CA GLU A 5 -10.52 18.64 3.80
C GLU A 5 -9.76 17.49 4.51
N GLU A 6 -9.08 17.80 5.61
CA GLU A 6 -8.38 16.82 6.45
C GLU A 6 -9.32 15.72 6.98
N ALA A 7 -10.53 16.07 7.42
CA ALA A 7 -11.49 15.08 7.90
C ALA A 7 -11.99 14.15 6.78
N LEU A 8 -12.19 14.70 5.57
CA LEU A 8 -12.54 13.89 4.39
C LEU A 8 -11.39 12.94 3.99
N LYS A 9 -10.14 13.41 4.11
CA LYS A 9 -8.95 12.60 3.88
C LYS A 9 -8.84 11.46 4.89
N GLU A 10 -9.02 11.74 6.18
CA GLU A 10 -8.99 10.73 7.26
C GLU A 10 -10.03 9.64 7.04
N LEU A 11 -11.28 10.00 6.69
CA LEU A 11 -12.30 9.02 6.34
C LEU A 11 -11.93 8.19 5.10
N GLY A 12 -11.26 8.81 4.13
CA GLY A 12 -10.70 8.11 2.97
C GLY A 12 -9.64 7.10 3.36
N GLU A 13 -8.73 7.46 4.27
CA GLU A 13 -7.70 6.56 4.83
C GLU A 13 -8.34 5.38 5.59
N GLU A 14 -9.35 5.64 6.41
CA GLU A 14 -10.09 4.59 7.12
C GLU A 14 -10.76 3.61 6.15
N LEU A 15 -11.36 4.12 5.07
CA LEU A 15 -11.95 3.27 4.04
C LEU A 15 -10.89 2.46 3.30
N ALA A 16 -9.75 3.06 2.94
CA ALA A 16 -8.64 2.36 2.31
C ALA A 16 -8.12 1.23 3.21
N LYS A 17 -7.98 1.48 4.51
CA LYS A 17 -7.58 0.47 5.49
C LYS A 17 -8.59 -0.67 5.59
N ALA A 18 -9.88 -0.35 5.72
CA ALA A 18 -10.93 -1.38 5.73
C ALA A 18 -10.95 -2.21 4.43
N ALA A 19 -10.66 -1.59 3.29
CA ALA A 19 -10.55 -2.27 2.00
C ALA A 19 -9.35 -3.24 1.99
N VAL A 20 -8.15 -2.77 2.38
CA VAL A 20 -6.92 -3.59 2.44
C VAL A 20 -7.09 -4.77 3.41
N ASP A 21 -7.54 -4.50 4.63
CA ASP A 21 -7.68 -5.50 5.70
C ASP A 21 -8.71 -6.59 5.36
N SER A 22 -9.68 -6.27 4.50
CA SER A 22 -10.68 -7.24 4.01
C SER A 22 -10.37 -7.84 2.65
N GLU A 23 -9.19 -7.58 2.09
CA GLU A 23 -8.78 -8.07 0.76
C GLU A 23 -9.66 -7.56 -0.40
N MET A 24 -10.31 -6.40 -0.24
CA MET A 24 -10.91 -5.69 -1.36
C MET A 24 -9.82 -5.18 -2.29
N SER A 25 -9.91 -5.49 -3.58
CA SER A 25 -8.93 -4.99 -4.56
C SER A 25 -9.00 -3.48 -4.78
N ALA A 26 -7.85 -2.86 -5.09
CA ALA A 26 -7.77 -1.46 -5.53
C ALA A 26 -8.74 -1.13 -6.68
N LYS A 27 -8.92 -2.07 -7.62
CA LYS A 27 -9.85 -1.93 -8.75
C LYS A 27 -11.30 -1.81 -8.30
N GLN A 28 -11.71 -2.56 -7.28
CA GLN A 28 -13.06 -2.46 -6.72
C GLN A 28 -13.26 -1.09 -6.07
N LEU A 29 -12.30 -0.62 -5.28
CA LEU A 29 -12.36 0.71 -4.64
C LEU A 29 -12.39 1.84 -5.69
N GLN A 30 -11.55 1.76 -6.71
CA GLN A 30 -11.56 2.68 -7.85
C GLN A 30 -12.91 2.66 -8.59
N THR A 31 -13.53 1.49 -8.74
CA THR A 31 -14.86 1.36 -9.34
C THR A 31 -15.91 2.08 -8.51
N ILE A 32 -15.88 1.95 -7.17
CA ILE A 32 -16.81 2.67 -6.29
C ILE A 32 -16.66 4.17 -6.49
N TYR A 33 -15.43 4.69 -6.47
CA TYR A 33 -15.16 6.11 -6.73
C TYR A 33 -15.74 6.58 -8.08
N GLN A 34 -15.50 5.84 -9.16
CA GLN A 34 -16.05 6.18 -10.48
C GLN A 34 -17.59 6.15 -10.51
N LEU A 35 -18.20 5.21 -9.80
CA LEU A 35 -19.66 5.13 -9.70
C LEU A 35 -20.24 6.31 -8.92
N VAL A 36 -19.64 6.70 -7.80
CA VAL A 36 -20.05 7.89 -7.04
C VAL A 36 -19.98 9.13 -7.93
N LYS A 37 -18.89 9.31 -8.67
CA LYS A 37 -18.71 10.44 -9.58
C LYS A 37 -19.77 10.49 -10.70
N THR A 38 -20.08 9.35 -11.31
CA THR A 38 -20.81 9.31 -12.58
C THR A 38 -22.27 8.87 -12.50
N LYS A 39 -22.71 8.28 -11.37
CA LYS A 39 -24.05 7.69 -11.23
C LYS A 39 -24.87 8.35 -10.12
N PRO A 40 -26.21 8.23 -10.17
CA PRO A 40 -27.07 8.60 -9.05
C PRO A 40 -26.74 7.78 -7.79
N LEU A 41 -26.79 8.38 -6.61
CA LEU A 41 -26.41 7.71 -5.35
C LEU A 41 -27.27 6.47 -5.04
N ALA A 42 -28.55 6.46 -5.45
CA ALA A 42 -29.41 5.28 -5.32
C ALA A 42 -28.86 4.07 -6.11
N PHE A 43 -28.26 4.30 -7.28
CA PHE A 43 -27.60 3.25 -8.06
C PHE A 43 -26.34 2.74 -7.33
N VAL A 44 -25.54 3.66 -6.78
CA VAL A 44 -24.32 3.32 -6.06
C VAL A 44 -24.63 2.49 -4.81
N GLU A 45 -25.65 2.89 -4.05
CA GLU A 45 -26.13 2.15 -2.89
C GLU A 45 -26.56 0.73 -3.25
N ALA A 46 -27.38 0.58 -4.30
CA ALA A 46 -27.80 -0.73 -4.80
C ALA A 46 -26.60 -1.57 -5.26
N HIS A 47 -25.60 -0.95 -5.90
CA HIS A 47 -24.35 -1.59 -6.28
C HIS A 47 -23.60 -2.11 -5.05
N LEU A 48 -23.38 -1.30 -4.02
CA LEU A 48 -22.67 -1.68 -2.79
C LEU A 48 -23.39 -2.82 -2.05
N LYS A 49 -24.73 -2.72 -1.91
CA LYS A 49 -25.56 -3.79 -1.32
C LYS A 49 -25.45 -5.09 -2.11
N ARG A 50 -25.40 -5.03 -3.44
CA ARG A 50 -25.20 -6.19 -4.31
C ARG A 50 -23.79 -6.80 -4.17
N GLN A 51 -22.74 -5.98 -3.99
CA GLN A 51 -21.40 -6.52 -3.77
C GLN A 51 -21.33 -7.26 -2.45
N LEU A 52 -21.88 -6.67 -1.37
CA LEU A 52 -21.93 -7.29 -0.03
C LEU A 52 -22.56 -8.69 -0.02
N SER A 53 -23.54 -8.96 -0.88
CA SER A 53 -24.21 -10.27 -0.97
C SER A 53 -23.52 -11.27 -1.89
N ARG A 54 -22.52 -10.87 -2.68
CA ARG A 54 -21.92 -11.71 -3.72
C ARG A 54 -20.45 -12.03 -3.51
N VAL A 55 -19.69 -11.13 -2.90
CA VAL A 55 -18.25 -11.31 -2.74
C VAL A 55 -17.95 -12.10 -1.48
N ASP A 56 -16.94 -12.96 -1.53
CA ASP A 56 -16.42 -13.64 -0.34
C ASP A 56 -15.42 -12.74 0.41
N LEU A 57 -14.60 -11.99 -0.34
CA LEU A 57 -13.60 -11.04 0.16
C LEU A 57 -14.03 -9.59 -0.08
N GLY A 58 -13.52 -8.68 0.75
CA GLY A 58 -13.75 -7.24 0.64
C GLY A 58 -15.02 -6.73 1.32
N LYS A 59 -15.74 -7.59 2.06
CA LYS A 59 -17.03 -7.24 2.68
C LYS A 59 -16.93 -6.04 3.63
N ALA A 60 -15.87 -5.96 4.44
CA ALA A 60 -15.69 -4.84 5.37
C ALA A 60 -15.47 -3.51 4.63
N GLY A 61 -14.66 -3.52 3.56
CA GLY A 61 -14.49 -2.35 2.69
C GLY A 61 -15.81 -1.90 2.04
N PHE A 62 -16.61 -2.85 1.51
CA PHE A 62 -17.91 -2.51 0.91
C PHE A 62 -18.91 -1.99 1.95
N ARG A 63 -18.87 -2.54 3.17
CA ARG A 63 -19.70 -2.08 4.29
C ARG A 63 -19.34 -0.66 4.67
N LYS A 64 -18.05 -0.37 4.92
CA LYS A 64 -17.57 0.97 5.27
C LYS A 64 -17.90 1.99 4.17
N ALA A 65 -17.75 1.62 2.89
CA ALA A 65 -18.15 2.47 1.77
C ALA A 65 -19.66 2.78 1.77
N LEU A 66 -20.50 1.80 2.13
CA LEU A 66 -21.94 1.99 2.24
C LEU A 66 -22.31 2.89 3.41
N ASP A 67 -21.65 2.73 4.56
CA ASP A 67 -21.86 3.55 5.75
C ASP A 67 -21.52 5.02 5.45
N ILE A 68 -20.34 5.28 4.85
CA ILE A 68 -19.93 6.62 4.39
C ILE A 68 -20.95 7.20 3.39
N LEU A 69 -21.47 6.38 2.47
CA LEU A 69 -22.48 6.84 1.51
C LEU A 69 -23.78 7.28 2.20
N MET A 70 -24.20 6.59 3.27
CA MET A 70 -25.38 6.98 4.05
C MET A 70 -25.14 8.29 4.80
N ASP A 71 -23.98 8.44 5.43
CA ASP A 71 -23.63 9.63 6.23
C ASP A 71 -23.50 10.89 5.36
N TYR A 72 -23.03 10.73 4.11
CA TYR A 72 -22.81 11.83 3.16
C TYR A 72 -23.82 11.87 2.01
N ARG A 73 -25.00 11.24 2.16
CA ARG A 73 -26.00 11.17 1.08
C ARG A 73 -26.45 12.54 0.58
N ALA A 74 -26.50 13.55 1.46
CA ALA A 74 -26.89 14.91 1.14
C ALA A 74 -25.74 15.76 0.57
N ASP A 75 -24.49 15.31 0.71
CA ASP A 75 -23.28 16.01 0.26
C ASP A 75 -22.43 15.10 -0.63
N LYS A 76 -22.86 15.04 -1.89
CA LYS A 76 -22.19 14.24 -2.91
C LYS A 76 -20.74 14.68 -3.13
N THR A 77 -20.44 15.97 -3.00
CA THR A 77 -19.09 16.51 -3.23
C THR A 77 -18.10 15.97 -2.20
N SER A 78 -18.48 15.99 -0.92
CA SER A 78 -17.67 15.41 0.15
C SER A 78 -17.51 13.89 0.00
N LEU A 79 -18.58 13.20 -0.38
CA LEU A 79 -18.54 11.76 -0.66
C LEU A 79 -17.56 11.41 -1.79
N GLU A 80 -17.56 12.19 -2.88
CA GLU A 80 -16.62 12.02 -4.01
C GLU A 80 -15.17 12.17 -3.54
N LYS A 81 -14.88 13.15 -2.69
CA LYS A 81 -13.53 13.37 -2.13
C LYS A 81 -13.09 12.21 -1.23
N ILE A 82 -13.95 11.74 -0.32
CA ILE A 82 -13.62 10.60 0.55
C ILE A 82 -13.26 9.37 -0.29
N MET A 83 -14.07 9.06 -1.30
CA MET A 83 -13.85 7.90 -2.18
C MET A 83 -12.59 8.06 -3.05
N MET A 84 -12.31 9.29 -3.49
CA MET A 84 -11.07 9.63 -4.19
C MET A 84 -9.85 9.38 -3.30
N TYR A 85 -9.84 9.91 -2.07
CA TYR A 85 -8.73 9.70 -1.13
C TYR A 85 -8.53 8.23 -0.82
N ALA A 86 -9.60 7.48 -0.58
CA ALA A 86 -9.51 6.05 -0.34
C ALA A 86 -8.84 5.32 -1.51
N ALA A 87 -9.22 5.65 -2.75
CA ALA A 87 -8.61 5.05 -3.94
C ALA A 87 -7.13 5.44 -4.11
N MET A 88 -6.77 6.69 -3.85
CA MET A 88 -5.39 7.18 -3.95
C MET A 88 -4.46 6.60 -2.89
N LEU A 89 -4.97 6.36 -1.68
CA LEU A 89 -4.20 5.93 -0.52
C LEU A 89 -4.16 4.41 -0.36
N TYR A 90 -4.93 3.67 -1.16
CA TYR A 90 -5.00 2.21 -1.08
C TYR A 90 -3.63 1.54 -1.15
N ASP A 91 -2.80 1.89 -2.14
CA ASP A 91 -1.50 1.24 -2.32
C ASP A 91 -0.49 1.64 -1.25
N ASP A 92 -0.57 2.87 -0.74
CA ASP A 92 0.23 3.32 0.40
C ASP A 92 -0.11 2.50 1.64
N VAL A 93 -1.40 2.38 1.97
CA VAL A 93 -1.88 1.58 3.10
C VAL A 93 -1.49 0.10 2.94
N ARG A 94 -1.67 -0.47 1.76
CA ARG A 94 -1.35 -1.88 1.48
C ARG A 94 0.13 -2.17 1.62
N ARG A 95 1.00 -1.28 1.15
CA ARG A 95 2.45 -1.49 1.08
C ARG A 95 3.20 -0.82 2.22
N LYS A 96 2.52 -0.21 3.18
CA LYS A 96 3.14 0.61 4.23
C LYS A 96 4.34 -0.06 4.90
N SER A 97 4.18 -1.30 5.35
CA SER A 97 5.27 -2.07 5.97
C SER A 97 6.46 -2.31 5.03
N GLU A 98 6.21 -2.51 3.74
CA GLU A 98 7.27 -2.72 2.74
C GLU A 98 7.99 -1.40 2.45
N ILE A 99 7.24 -0.31 2.30
CA ILE A 99 7.78 1.04 2.07
C ILE A 99 8.64 1.47 3.27
N ASP A 100 8.16 1.27 4.50
CA ASP A 100 8.90 1.59 5.72
C ASP A 100 10.23 0.84 5.79
N LEU A 101 10.24 -0.43 5.38
CA LEU A 101 11.47 -1.22 5.27
C LEU A 101 12.35 -0.75 4.11
N GLU A 102 11.80 -0.36 2.96
CA GLU A 102 12.56 0.18 1.82
C GLU A 102 13.32 1.45 2.23
N VAL A 103 12.63 2.40 2.88
CA VAL A 103 13.21 3.65 3.40
C VAL A 103 14.30 3.36 4.44
N ALA A 104 14.10 2.37 5.30
CA ALA A 104 15.08 1.94 6.29
C ALA A 104 16.33 1.29 5.67
N ALA A 105 16.14 0.43 4.67
CA ALA A 105 17.20 -0.35 4.04
C ALA A 105 18.05 0.46 3.06
N GLU A 106 17.45 1.42 2.35
CA GLU A 106 18.13 2.22 1.34
C GLU A 106 19.47 2.84 1.81
N PRO A 107 19.57 3.56 2.93
CA PRO A 107 20.83 4.13 3.39
C PRO A 107 21.87 3.07 3.77
N ILE A 108 21.45 1.90 4.25
CA ILE A 108 22.33 0.78 4.58
C ILE A 108 22.93 0.19 3.30
N VAL A 109 22.08 -0.09 2.31
CA VAL A 109 22.48 -0.64 1.00
C VAL A 109 23.40 0.33 0.27
N LYS A 110 23.04 1.63 0.20
CA LYS A 110 23.88 2.67 -0.43
C LYS A 110 25.29 2.69 0.15
N ARG A 111 25.42 2.62 1.48
CA ARG A 111 26.71 2.62 2.18
C ARG A 111 27.57 1.42 1.82
N ILE A 112 26.98 0.23 1.78
CA ILE A 112 27.69 -1.01 1.42
C ILE A 112 28.20 -0.94 -0.02
N LEU A 113 27.35 -0.48 -0.95
CA LEU A 113 27.73 -0.33 -2.36
C LEU A 113 28.83 0.73 -2.55
N SER A 114 28.71 1.88 -1.89
CA SER A 114 29.68 2.97 -2.03
C SER A 114 31.08 2.61 -1.52
N GLN A 115 31.17 1.81 -0.44
CA GLN A 115 32.44 1.29 0.07
C GLN A 115 33.18 0.40 -0.93
N ARG A 116 32.47 -0.17 -1.91
CA ARG A 116 32.99 -1.02 -2.97
C ARG A 116 33.13 -0.29 -4.32
N GLY A 117 32.80 1.01 -4.37
CA GLY A 117 32.78 1.78 -5.61
C GLY A 117 31.64 1.40 -6.58
N TRP A 118 30.60 0.71 -6.11
CA TRP A 118 29.44 0.32 -6.92
C TRP A 118 28.31 1.35 -6.78
N GLY A 119 27.56 1.57 -7.86
CA GLY A 119 26.43 2.50 -7.85
C GLY A 119 25.14 1.85 -7.35
N TYR A 120 24.31 2.62 -6.65
CA TYR A 120 22.94 2.25 -6.30
C TYR A 120 21.97 2.69 -7.40
N ARG A 121 21.05 1.81 -7.81
CA ARG A 121 19.97 2.13 -8.78
C ARG A 121 18.57 1.91 -8.24
N GLY A 122 18.42 1.29 -7.08
CA GLY A 122 17.12 1.08 -6.47
C GLY A 122 17.07 -0.15 -5.58
N LEU A 123 16.04 -0.18 -4.76
CA LEU A 123 15.70 -1.23 -3.83
C LEU A 123 14.21 -1.53 -3.99
N LYS A 124 13.84 -2.79 -3.86
CA LYS A 124 12.44 -3.20 -3.68
C LYS A 124 12.34 -4.25 -2.59
N ILE A 125 11.37 -4.09 -1.71
CA ILE A 125 11.05 -5.09 -0.67
C ILE A 125 9.64 -5.62 -0.90
N ASP A 126 9.48 -6.93 -0.70
CA ASP A 126 8.22 -7.66 -0.79
C ASP A 126 8.11 -8.58 0.44
N LEU A 127 7.04 -8.40 1.20
CA LEU A 127 6.72 -9.20 2.38
C LEU A 127 5.65 -10.23 1.99
N SER A 128 6.07 -11.35 1.39
CA SER A 128 5.15 -12.41 0.97
C SER A 128 5.61 -13.80 1.44
N GLY A 129 4.63 -14.60 1.90
CA GLY A 129 4.86 -15.99 2.29
C GLY A 129 5.85 -16.16 3.45
N GLY A 130 5.89 -15.21 4.40
CA GLY A 130 6.82 -15.25 5.54
C GLY A 130 8.28 -14.94 5.18
N ILE A 131 8.54 -14.46 3.96
CA ILE A 131 9.87 -14.10 3.48
C ILE A 131 9.89 -12.60 3.21
N CYS A 132 10.96 -11.93 3.66
CA CYS A 132 11.28 -10.57 3.28
C CYS A 132 12.24 -10.62 2.08
N ARG A 133 11.69 -10.51 0.87
CA ARG A 133 12.46 -10.52 -0.37
C ARG A 133 12.96 -9.11 -0.64
N ILE A 134 14.26 -8.98 -0.85
CA ILE A 134 14.95 -7.71 -1.04
C ILE A 134 15.67 -7.78 -2.39
N GLU A 135 15.22 -6.96 -3.34
CA GLU A 135 15.86 -6.84 -4.65
C GLU A 135 16.67 -5.55 -4.71
N VAL A 136 17.97 -5.67 -4.98
CA VAL A 136 18.90 -4.54 -5.03
C VAL A 136 19.37 -4.37 -6.46
N LYS A 137 19.09 -3.22 -7.06
CA LYS A 137 19.59 -2.85 -8.39
C LYS A 137 20.88 -2.06 -8.25
N THR A 138 21.91 -2.50 -8.96
CA THR A 138 23.25 -1.90 -8.88
C THR A 138 23.69 -1.30 -10.22
N ALA A 139 24.68 -0.42 -10.19
CA ALA A 139 25.40 0.08 -11.36
C ALA A 139 26.88 -0.30 -11.27
N HIS A 140 27.48 -0.65 -12.41
CA HIS A 140 28.92 -0.97 -12.51
C HIS A 140 29.36 -2.10 -11.56
N PHE A 141 28.44 -2.99 -11.17
CA PHE A 141 28.75 -4.13 -10.32
C PHE A 141 29.59 -5.15 -11.08
N ARG A 142 30.74 -5.53 -10.49
CA ARG A 142 31.69 -6.51 -11.03
C ARG A 142 32.02 -7.62 -10.02
N GLY A 143 31.30 -7.69 -8.90
CA GLY A 143 31.58 -8.61 -7.80
C GLY A 143 30.79 -9.92 -7.89
N HIS A 144 30.96 -10.79 -6.89
CA HIS A 144 30.16 -12.00 -6.74
C HIS A 144 28.80 -11.68 -6.08
N PRO A 145 27.65 -11.93 -6.75
CA PRO A 145 26.32 -11.56 -6.24
C PRO A 145 26.02 -12.13 -4.85
N GLY A 146 26.41 -13.38 -4.59
CA GLY A 146 26.18 -14.04 -3.30
C GLY A 146 26.96 -13.39 -2.14
N GLN A 147 28.13 -12.81 -2.43
CA GLN A 147 28.91 -12.10 -1.41
C GLN A 147 28.22 -10.79 -1.04
N LEU A 148 27.85 -9.99 -2.04
CA LEU A 148 27.13 -8.74 -1.80
C LEU A 148 25.77 -8.97 -1.13
N ALA A 149 25.03 -10.00 -1.54
CA ALA A 149 23.78 -10.39 -0.89
C ALA A 149 23.98 -10.72 0.60
N ARG A 150 25.06 -11.43 0.96
CA ARG A 150 25.41 -11.72 2.35
C ARG A 150 25.79 -10.45 3.13
N GLU A 151 26.59 -9.56 2.54
CA GLU A 151 26.98 -8.29 3.16
C GLU A 151 25.76 -7.42 3.45
N ILE A 152 24.85 -7.29 2.48
CA ILE A 152 23.58 -6.57 2.65
C ILE A 152 22.71 -7.22 3.72
N LYS A 153 22.54 -8.55 3.68
CA LYS A 153 21.78 -9.28 4.69
C LYS A 153 22.33 -9.05 6.10
N LEU A 154 23.64 -9.09 6.27
CA LEU A 154 24.30 -8.80 7.55
C LEU A 154 24.11 -7.35 7.99
N GLY A 155 24.23 -6.39 7.06
CA GLY A 155 24.02 -4.97 7.33
C GLY A 155 22.59 -4.69 7.82
N LEU A 156 21.59 -5.26 7.14
CA LEU A 156 20.17 -5.10 7.49
C LEU A 156 19.83 -5.79 8.81
N SER A 157 20.39 -6.97 9.09
CA SER A 157 20.11 -7.71 10.33
C SER A 157 20.55 -6.99 11.61
N ARG A 158 21.38 -5.94 11.50
CA ARG A 158 21.78 -5.10 12.64
C ARG A 158 20.72 -4.05 13.01
N ASP A 159 19.79 -3.79 12.11
CA ASP A 159 18.69 -2.87 12.34
C ASP A 159 17.48 -3.64 12.91
N LYS A 160 16.93 -3.15 14.03
CA LYS A 160 15.84 -3.81 14.75
C LYS A 160 14.59 -4.03 13.90
N ARG A 161 14.36 -3.20 12.87
CA ARG A 161 13.19 -3.32 11.97
C ARG A 161 13.25 -4.59 11.12
N PHE A 162 14.44 -5.14 10.90
CA PHE A 162 14.65 -6.38 10.13
C PHE A 162 14.87 -7.59 11.05
N SER A 163 14.92 -7.39 12.37
CA SER A 163 15.08 -8.46 13.34
C SER A 163 13.94 -9.46 13.23
N GLY A 164 14.27 -10.75 13.13
CA GLY A 164 13.28 -11.83 13.05
C GLY A 164 12.64 -12.02 11.67
N LEU A 165 12.95 -11.17 10.68
CA LEU A 165 12.51 -11.38 9.31
C LEU A 165 13.38 -12.41 8.60
N ASN A 166 12.77 -13.28 7.80
CA ASN A 166 13.51 -14.18 6.92
C ASN A 166 13.99 -13.41 5.67
N LEU A 167 15.18 -12.81 5.76
CA LEU A 167 15.75 -11.98 4.70
C LEU A 167 16.28 -12.83 3.53
N ASN A 168 15.80 -12.53 2.32
CA ASN A 168 16.30 -13.07 1.07
C ASN A 168 16.72 -11.93 0.14
N VAL A 169 18.03 -11.79 -0.11
CA VAL A 169 18.59 -10.68 -0.90
C VAL A 169 18.99 -11.18 -2.29
N ARG A 170 18.49 -10.50 -3.33
CA ARG A 170 18.85 -10.74 -4.74
C ARG A 170 19.46 -9.50 -5.35
N ILE A 171 20.63 -9.66 -5.97
CA ILE A 171 21.29 -8.59 -6.73
C ILE A 171 20.82 -8.64 -8.18
N LYS A 172 20.40 -7.49 -8.72
CA LYS A 172 19.96 -7.28 -10.10
C LYS A 172 20.84 -6.25 -10.80
#